data_AF-A0A9X2FFM1-F1
#
_entry.id   AF-A0A9X2FFM1-F1
#
_cell.length_a   1.000
_cell.length_b   1.000
_cell.length_c   1.000
_cell.angle_alpha   90.00
_cell.angle_beta   90.00
_cell.angle_gamma   90.00
#
_symmetry.space_group_name_H-M   'P 1'
#
loop_
_entity.id
_entity.type
_entity.pdbx_description
1 polymer ?
#
loop_
_entity_poly.entity_id
_entity_poly.type
_entity_poly.pdbx_seq_one_letter_code
_entity_poly.pdbx_strand_id
1 'polypeptide(L)'
;MTHTPVLVGGPSGPNADPNDWKYRWHFKTEVAALDRPLTITQFGILAWDGQRWIFPPDQSSYNSGVLDQSTFEDWYACPDAKIEPGSPAVDQQNWAGSNDLKDFQQKWFFVGIDGQGKEYKGEAVVKFRAGNAGSPE
;
A
#
# COMPACT_ATOMS: atom_id res chain seq x y z
N MET A 1 8.04 -2.35 11.23
CA MET A 1 6.96 -1.34 11.33
C MET A 1 6.72 -0.85 9.92
N THR A 2 5.51 -0.92 9.41
CA THR A 2 5.17 -0.26 8.15
C THR A 2 5.01 1.22 8.45
N HIS A 3 5.81 2.09 7.84
CA HIS A 3 5.60 3.53 8.00
C HIS A 3 4.40 3.94 7.15
N THR A 4 3.41 4.58 7.77
CA THR A 4 2.29 5.21 7.07
C THR A 4 2.85 6.24 6.07
N PRO A 5 2.35 6.32 4.83
CA PRO A 5 2.71 7.38 3.88
C PRO A 5 2.65 8.74 4.57
N VAL A 6 3.78 9.44 4.54
CA VAL A 6 3.95 10.76 5.15
C VAL A 6 3.13 11.83 4.40
N LEU A 7 2.84 11.59 3.12
CA LEU A 7 2.05 12.48 2.28
C LEU A 7 1.31 11.68 1.22
N VAL A 8 -0.03 11.83 1.20
CA VAL A 8 -0.89 11.32 0.13
C VAL A 8 -1.26 12.52 -0.73
N GLY A 9 -0.90 12.47 -2.02
CA GLY A 9 -1.31 13.50 -2.98
C GLY A 9 -2.83 13.53 -3.15
N GLY A 10 -3.35 14.65 -3.66
CA GLY A 10 -4.75 14.74 -4.07
C GLY A 10 -5.05 13.76 -5.22
N PRO A 11 -6.34 13.47 -5.50
CA PRO A 11 -6.69 12.61 -6.61
C PRO A 11 -6.28 13.22 -7.94
N SER A 12 -5.72 12.39 -8.81
CA SER A 12 -5.61 12.63 -10.24
C SER A 12 -6.78 11.94 -10.96
N GLY A 13 -7.19 12.48 -12.10
CA GLY A 13 -8.30 11.99 -12.91
C GLY A 13 -9.38 13.05 -13.18
N PRO A 14 -10.48 12.68 -13.87
CA PRO A 14 -10.84 11.34 -14.31
C PRO A 14 -9.88 10.77 -15.37
N ASN A 15 -9.49 9.50 -15.23
CA ASN A 15 -8.76 8.77 -16.25
C ASN A 15 -9.67 8.49 -17.46
N ALA A 16 -9.11 8.61 -18.67
CA ALA A 16 -9.85 8.44 -19.92
C ALA A 16 -9.98 6.97 -20.35
N ASP A 17 -9.12 6.07 -19.85
CA ASP A 17 -9.23 4.63 -20.12
C ASP A 17 -10.39 4.03 -19.32
N PRO A 18 -11.45 3.51 -19.97
CA PRO A 18 -12.58 2.91 -19.28
C PRO A 18 -12.25 1.59 -18.56
N ASN A 19 -11.08 0.99 -18.82
CA ASN A 19 -10.63 -0.24 -18.16
C ASN A 19 -9.73 0.04 -16.94
N ASP A 20 -9.50 1.31 -16.61
CA ASP A 20 -8.64 1.73 -15.52
C ASP A 20 -9.42 2.46 -14.44
N TRP A 21 -8.78 2.69 -13.31
CA TRP A 21 -9.33 3.46 -12.20
C TRP A 21 -9.60 4.89 -12.62
N LYS A 22 -10.84 5.34 -12.45
CA LYS A 22 -11.24 6.70 -12.78
C LYS A 22 -10.43 7.75 -12.01
N TYR A 23 -10.17 7.52 -10.72
CA TYR A 23 -9.37 8.42 -9.90
C TYR A 23 -8.23 7.67 -9.22
N ARG A 24 -7.06 8.32 -9.12
CA ARG A 24 -5.87 7.76 -8.47
C ARG A 24 -5.26 8.74 -7.47
N TRP A 25 -4.94 8.24 -6.29
CA TRP A 25 -4.18 8.96 -5.27
C TRP A 25 -2.78 8.42 -5.25
N HIS A 26 -1.80 9.26 -5.57
CA HIS A 26 -0.38 8.88 -5.53
C HIS A 26 0.22 9.16 -4.16
N PHE A 27 1.07 8.25 -3.70
CA PHE A 27 1.75 8.36 -2.42
C PHE A 27 3.01 7.49 -2.39
N LYS A 28 3.88 7.79 -1.43
CA LYS A 28 5.07 7.00 -1.15
C LYS A 28 4.77 5.95 -0.09
N THR A 29 5.14 4.70 -0.31
CA THR A 29 5.10 3.65 0.73
C THR A 29 6.49 3.21 1.15
N GLU A 30 6.62 2.88 2.43
CA GLU A 30 7.87 2.36 3.00
C GLU A 30 7.59 1.13 3.87
N VAL A 31 8.37 0.08 3.66
CA VAL A 31 8.36 -1.13 4.47
C VAL A 31 9.71 -1.32 5.12
N ALA A 32 9.73 -1.34 6.46
CA ALA A 32 10.97 -1.36 7.24
C ALA A 32 11.01 -2.51 8.26
N ALA A 33 12.13 -3.23 8.23
CA ALA A 33 12.56 -4.09 9.33
C ALA A 33 13.05 -3.20 10.50
N LEU A 34 12.73 -3.59 11.73
CA LEU A 34 13.10 -2.82 12.92
C LEU A 34 14.42 -3.29 13.53
N ASP A 35 14.52 -4.58 13.80
CA ASP A 35 15.57 -5.16 14.63
C ASP A 35 16.24 -6.39 14.01
N ARG A 36 15.67 -6.94 12.94
CA ARG A 36 16.18 -8.11 12.23
C ARG A 36 15.85 -8.06 10.75
N PRO A 37 16.69 -8.68 9.90
CA PRO A 37 16.36 -8.87 8.49
C PRO A 37 15.08 -9.67 8.34
N LEU A 38 14.24 -9.31 7.35
CA LEU A 38 13.05 -10.06 6.98
C LEU A 38 13.02 -10.24 5.46
N THR A 39 12.60 -11.42 5.00
CA THR A 39 12.18 -11.65 3.61
C THR A 39 10.66 -11.56 3.55
N ILE A 40 10.14 -10.62 2.77
CA ILE A 40 8.69 -10.45 2.59
C ILE A 40 8.17 -11.56 1.69
N THR A 41 7.21 -12.33 2.18
CA THR A 41 6.62 -13.46 1.44
C THR A 41 5.25 -13.10 0.87
N GLN A 42 4.54 -12.18 1.52
CA GLN A 42 3.25 -11.67 1.09
C GLN A 42 3.09 -10.22 1.51
N PHE A 43 2.36 -9.44 0.72
CA PHE A 43 1.89 -8.12 1.11
C PHE A 43 0.53 -7.85 0.49
N GLY A 44 -0.14 -6.80 0.93
CA GLY A 44 -1.45 -6.53 0.37
C GLY A 44 -2.16 -5.35 0.99
N ILE A 45 -3.40 -5.20 0.54
CA ILE A 45 -4.23 -4.03 0.78
C ILE A 45 -5.65 -4.51 1.07
N LEU A 46 -6.19 -4.06 2.20
CA LEU A 46 -7.58 -4.23 2.60
C LEU A 46 -8.33 -2.92 2.42
N ALA A 47 -9.58 -2.98 1.96
CA ALA A 47 -10.46 -1.82 1.91
C ALA A 47 -11.26 -1.66 3.22
N TRP A 48 -11.60 -0.43 3.57
CA TRP A 48 -12.57 -0.14 4.64
C TRP A 48 -13.98 -0.04 4.06
N ASP A 49 -14.92 -0.85 4.56
CA ASP A 49 -16.34 -0.80 4.12
C ASP A 49 -17.21 0.17 4.93
N GLY A 50 -16.63 0.84 5.92
CA GLY A 50 -17.36 1.67 6.90
C GLY A 50 -17.43 1.04 8.29
N GLN A 51 -17.25 -0.27 8.41
CA GLN A 51 -17.36 -1.03 9.66
C GLN A 51 -16.15 -1.94 9.93
N ARG A 52 -15.56 -2.52 8.89
CA ARG A 52 -14.45 -3.48 9.00
C ARG A 52 -13.53 -3.43 7.78
N TRP A 53 -12.34 -4.00 7.97
CA TRP A 53 -11.38 -4.25 6.89
C TRP A 53 -11.82 -5.49 6.11
N ILE A 54 -11.94 -5.36 4.80
CA ILE A 54 -12.39 -6.43 3.91
C ILE A 54 -11.45 -6.63 2.73
N PHE A 55 -11.49 -7.82 2.15
CA PHE A 55 -11.20 -8.03 0.74
C PHE A 55 -12.54 -7.97 -0.01
N PRO A 56 -12.85 -6.86 -0.69
CA PRO A 56 -14.00 -6.76 -1.58
C PRO A 56 -14.09 -7.96 -2.52
N PRO A 57 -15.30 -8.49 -2.80
CA PRO A 57 -15.49 -9.59 -3.74
C PRO A 57 -15.13 -9.21 -5.18
N ASP A 58 -15.18 -7.90 -5.49
CA ASP A 58 -14.72 -7.32 -6.73
C ASP A 58 -13.88 -6.05 -6.45
N GLN A 59 -12.93 -5.74 -7.33
CA GLN A 59 -12.18 -4.50 -7.28
C GLN A 59 -12.94 -3.36 -7.99
N SER A 60 -14.26 -3.25 -7.81
CA SER A 60 -15.04 -2.21 -8.49
C SER A 60 -14.97 -0.85 -7.80
N SER A 61 -14.73 -0.83 -6.48
CA SER A 61 -14.77 0.39 -5.67
C SER A 61 -13.38 0.91 -5.33
N TYR A 62 -12.47 0.00 -4.96
CA TYR A 62 -11.08 0.31 -4.61
C TYR A 62 -10.16 -0.86 -4.95
N ASN A 63 -8.89 -0.59 -5.26
CA ASN A 63 -7.90 -1.64 -5.42
C ASN A 63 -7.64 -2.32 -4.08
N SER A 64 -7.55 -3.65 -4.10
CA SER A 64 -7.31 -4.46 -2.90
C SER A 64 -6.88 -5.86 -3.29
N GLY A 65 -6.24 -6.57 -2.37
CA GLY A 65 -5.81 -7.94 -2.62
C GLY A 65 -4.60 -8.34 -1.80
N VAL A 66 -4.25 -9.61 -1.95
CA VAL A 66 -3.00 -10.20 -1.46
C VAL A 66 -2.10 -10.42 -2.66
N LEU A 67 -0.87 -9.94 -2.55
CA LEU A 67 0.17 -9.98 -3.56
C LEU A 67 1.33 -10.81 -3.04
N ASP A 68 2.04 -11.44 -3.97
CA ASP A 68 3.15 -12.34 -3.66
C ASP A 68 4.48 -11.61 -3.53
N GLN A 69 5.50 -12.39 -3.18
CA GLN A 69 6.87 -11.93 -3.06
C GLN A 69 7.38 -11.27 -4.35
N SER A 70 7.21 -11.89 -5.52
CA SER A 70 7.67 -11.32 -6.80
C SER A 70 7.09 -9.93 -7.06
N THR A 71 5.80 -9.75 -6.76
CA THR A 71 5.16 -8.44 -6.89
C THR A 71 5.75 -7.41 -5.93
N PHE A 72 6.19 -7.85 -4.73
CA PHE A 72 6.87 -6.97 -3.78
C PHE A 72 8.24 -6.53 -4.30
N GLU A 73 9.01 -7.48 -4.85
CA GLU A 73 10.33 -7.21 -5.45
C GLU A 73 10.22 -6.14 -6.55
N ASP A 74 9.22 -6.29 -7.42
CA ASP A 74 8.94 -5.37 -8.52
C ASP A 74 8.52 -3.99 -8.02
N TRP A 75 7.51 -3.90 -7.13
CA TRP A 75 6.95 -2.62 -6.68
C TRP A 75 7.95 -1.79 -5.88
N TYR A 76 8.72 -2.44 -5.02
CA TYR A 76 9.63 -1.77 -4.10
C TYR A 76 11.08 -1.77 -4.59
N ALA A 77 11.36 -2.31 -5.79
CA ALA A 77 12.71 -2.51 -6.32
C ALA A 77 13.64 -3.16 -5.28
N CYS A 78 13.13 -4.20 -4.60
CA CYS A 78 13.75 -4.82 -3.43
C CYS A 78 14.13 -6.27 -3.76
N PRO A 79 15.38 -6.54 -4.19
CA PRO A 79 15.82 -7.89 -4.57
C PRO A 79 15.58 -8.91 -3.44
N ASP A 80 15.15 -10.11 -3.82
CA ASP A 80 14.81 -11.22 -2.91
C ASP A 80 13.78 -10.85 -1.84
N ALA A 81 13.05 -9.76 -2.04
CA ALA A 81 12.12 -9.13 -1.10
C ALA A 81 12.70 -8.95 0.30
N LYS A 82 14.03 -8.77 0.39
CA LYS A 82 14.75 -8.75 1.66
C LYS A 82 14.92 -7.33 2.17
N ILE A 83 14.34 -7.05 3.34
CA ILE A 83 14.49 -5.80 4.05
C ILE A 83 15.42 -5.94 5.25
N GLU A 84 16.33 -4.99 5.40
CA GLU A 84 17.33 -4.94 6.47
C GLU A 84 16.99 -3.83 7.46
N PRO A 85 17.31 -3.97 8.76
CA PRO A 85 17.17 -2.88 9.72
C PRO A 85 17.94 -1.64 9.27
N GLY A 86 17.25 -0.48 9.23
CA GLY A 86 17.83 0.78 8.76
C GLY A 86 17.84 0.98 7.24
N SER A 87 17.42 -0.01 6.46
CA SER A 87 17.34 0.06 4.99
C SER A 87 15.93 -0.31 4.53
N PRO A 88 14.96 0.63 4.61
CA PRO A 88 13.58 0.36 4.20
C PRO A 88 13.47 0.13 2.69
N ALA A 89 12.57 -0.76 2.31
CA ALA A 89 12.11 -0.87 0.93
C ALA A 89 11.08 0.24 0.64
N VAL A 90 11.23 0.95 -0.47
CA VAL A 90 10.47 2.16 -0.76
C VAL A 90 9.89 2.14 -2.18
N ASP A 91 8.58 2.33 -2.29
CA ASP A 91 7.91 2.65 -3.55
C ASP A 91 7.54 4.15 -3.56
N GLN A 92 8.13 4.89 -4.49
CA GLN A 92 7.95 6.34 -4.65
C GLN A 92 6.70 6.71 -5.46
N GLN A 93 6.13 5.76 -6.21
CA GLN A 93 5.11 6.01 -7.22
C GLN A 93 3.82 5.22 -6.96
N ASN A 94 3.69 4.68 -5.74
CA ASN A 94 2.53 3.90 -5.35
C ASN A 94 1.24 4.72 -5.50
N TRP A 95 0.13 4.01 -5.67
CA TRP A 95 -1.17 4.62 -5.85
C TRP A 95 -2.33 3.74 -5.37
N ALA A 96 -3.43 4.41 -5.04
CA ALA A 96 -4.70 3.81 -4.72
C ALA A 96 -5.74 4.30 -5.71
N GLY A 97 -6.58 3.39 -6.19
CA GLY A 97 -7.61 3.67 -7.19
C GLY A 97 -9.00 3.69 -6.59
N SER A 98 -9.85 4.57 -7.11
CA SER A 98 -11.31 4.49 -6.90
C SER A 98 -12.08 4.99 -8.12
N ASN A 99 -13.27 4.44 -8.32
CA ASN A 99 -14.21 4.93 -9.32
C ASN A 99 -15.05 6.13 -8.82
N ASP A 100 -15.07 6.36 -7.51
CA ASP A 100 -15.75 7.47 -6.87
C ASP A 100 -14.76 8.50 -6.34
N LEU A 101 -15.06 9.78 -6.53
CA LEU A 101 -14.29 10.87 -5.91
C LEU A 101 -14.80 11.12 -4.49
N LYS A 102 -14.36 10.30 -3.53
CA LYS A 102 -14.75 10.39 -2.12
C LYS A 102 -13.60 10.01 -1.19
N ASP A 103 -13.69 10.42 0.07
CA ASP A 103 -12.74 10.00 1.10
C ASP A 103 -12.84 8.48 1.31
N PHE A 104 -11.70 7.80 1.42
CA PHE A 104 -11.66 6.38 1.76
C PHE A 104 -10.38 6.04 2.51
N GLN A 105 -10.29 4.81 3.01
CA GLN A 105 -9.13 4.33 3.74
C GLN A 105 -8.80 2.91 3.29
N GLN A 106 -7.50 2.60 3.28
CA GLN A 106 -6.99 1.26 3.06
C GLN A 106 -6.05 0.87 4.19
N LYS A 107 -6.03 -0.41 4.53
CA LYS A 107 -4.99 -0.98 5.39
C LYS A 107 -4.02 -1.76 4.53
N TRP A 108 -2.76 -1.33 4.56
CA TRP A 108 -1.64 -2.02 3.95
C TRP A 108 -1.03 -2.97 4.96
N PHE A 109 -0.63 -4.16 4.52
CA PHE A 109 0.00 -5.15 5.38
C PHE A 109 1.10 -5.91 4.65
N PHE A 110 1.98 -6.54 5.42
CA PHE A 110 2.92 -7.54 4.94
C PHE A 110 3.03 -8.72 5.90
N VAL A 111 3.49 -9.84 5.35
CA VAL A 111 3.98 -11.02 6.06
C VAL A 111 5.41 -11.25 5.61
N GLY A 112 6.32 -11.41 6.56
CA GLY A 112 7.72 -11.72 6.27
C GLY A 112 8.27 -12.77 7.21
N ILE A 113 9.37 -13.39 6.82
CA ILE A 113 10.06 -14.41 7.61
C ILE A 113 11.48 -13.96 7.94
N ASP A 114 11.97 -14.27 9.14
CA ASP A 114 13.38 -14.07 9.49
C ASP A 114 14.24 -15.27 9.04
N GLY A 115 15.55 -15.19 9.26
CA GLY A 115 16.50 -16.26 8.93
C GLY A 115 16.30 -17.56 9.72
N GLN A 116 15.41 -17.59 10.72
CA GLN A 116 15.02 -18.79 11.47
C GLN A 116 13.68 -19.37 10.97
N GLY A 117 13.07 -18.76 9.96
CA GLY A 117 11.76 -19.14 9.44
C GLY A 117 10.59 -18.67 10.32
N LYS A 118 10.83 -17.77 11.29
CA LYS A 118 9.75 -17.21 12.11
C LYS A 118 9.03 -16.11 11.34
N GLU A 119 7.71 -16.14 11.39
CA GLU A 119 6.84 -15.17 10.72
C GLU A 119 6.66 -13.88 11.54
N TYR A 120 6.61 -12.75 10.82
CA TYR A 120 6.34 -11.42 11.33
C TYR A 120 5.34 -10.71 10.42
N LYS A 121 4.55 -9.82 11.02
CA LYS A 121 3.54 -9.03 10.32
C LYS A 121 3.74 -7.56 10.60
N GLY A 122 3.44 -6.73 9.62
CA GLY A 122 3.32 -5.29 9.78
C GLY A 122 2.08 -4.78 9.06
N GLU A 123 1.47 -3.74 9.61
CA GLU A 123 0.32 -3.08 8.99
C GLU A 123 0.36 -1.57 9.20
N ALA A 124 -0.27 -0.84 8.28
CA ALA A 124 -0.48 0.60 8.38
C ALA A 124 -1.80 0.99 7.70
N VAL A 125 -2.51 1.96 8.27
CA VAL A 125 -3.72 2.54 7.67
C VAL A 125 -3.35 3.80 6.90
N VAL A 126 -3.80 3.89 5.65
CA VAL A 126 -3.68 5.06 4.78
C VAL A 126 -5.05 5.68 4.59
N LYS A 127 -5.13 7.00 4.72
CA LYS A 127 -6.37 7.77 4.52
C LYS A 127 -6.23 8.63 3.27
N PHE A 128 -7.20 8.50 2.37
CA PHE A 128 -7.28 9.20 1.10
C PHE A 128 -8.39 10.24 1.18
N ARG A 129 -8.10 11.47 0.75
CA ARG A 129 -9.04 12.60 0.77
C ARG A 129 -9.42 12.99 -0.66
N ALA A 130 -10.69 13.24 -0.92
CA ALA A 130 -11.19 13.65 -2.22
C ALA A 130 -10.82 15.09 -2.62
N GLY A 131 -10.46 15.93 -1.64
CA GLY A 131 -9.99 17.29 -1.89
C GLY A 131 -8.57 17.35 -2.45
N ASN A 132 -8.18 18.50 -3.00
CA ASN A 132 -6.78 18.77 -3.32
C ASN A 132 -5.92 18.48 -2.08
N ALA A 133 -4.73 17.90 -2.28
CA ALA A 133 -3.70 17.93 -1.25
C ALA A 133 -3.49 19.41 -0.92
N GLY A 134 -4.01 19.85 0.22
CA GLY A 134 -3.71 21.17 0.73
C GLY A 134 -2.20 21.29 0.77
N SER A 135 -1.68 22.36 0.16
CA SER A 135 -0.33 22.83 0.46
C SER A 135 -0.14 22.74 1.98
N PRO A 136 1.02 22.27 2.47
CA PRO A 136 1.26 22.29 3.91
C PRO A 136 1.07 23.73 4.41
N GLU A 137 0.15 23.92 5.37
CA GLU A 137 0.16 25.09 6.24
C GLU A 137 1.35 25.03 7.19
#